data_AF-A0A970E9B1-F1
#
_entry.id   AF-A0A970E9B1-F1
#
_cell.length_a   1.000
_cell.length_b   1.000
_cell.length_c   1.000
_cell.angle_alpha   90.00
_cell.angle_beta   90.00
_cell.angle_gamma   90.00
#
_symmetry.space_group_name_H-M   'P 1'
#
loop_
_entity.id
_entity.type
_entity.pdbx_description
1 polymer ?
#
loop_
_entity_poly.entity_id
_entity_poly.type
_entity_poly.pdbx_seq_one_letter_code
_entity_poly.pdbx_strand_id
1 'polypeptide(L)'
;MTVDMEKVISLAGSIPFSNIGKPKVVIENFCSKDMAVITTNRATCINHGTHVHNSFEFCICHANIPSIVVDNRLQDGFAGAIIAFNPMQEHGVAKDLKGFSLCGIHVDKNIVASVATELYDSPSIVFSNDISTVNHDINLLVNLFLEEL
;
A
#
# COMPACT_ATOMS: atom_id res chain seq x y z
N MET A 1 13.33 15.93 -5.68
CA MET A 1 13.92 14.97 -4.73
C MET A 1 14.21 13.68 -5.47
N THR A 2 15.42 13.14 -5.36
CA THR A 2 15.72 11.79 -5.87
C THR A 2 15.15 10.79 -4.87
N VAL A 3 14.06 10.13 -5.25
CA VAL A 3 13.48 9.01 -4.49
C VAL A 3 14.58 7.96 -4.29
N ASP A 4 14.78 7.55 -3.05
CA ASP A 4 15.63 6.39 -2.74
C ASP A 4 14.90 5.13 -3.20
N MET A 5 15.13 4.76 -4.46
CA MET A 5 14.50 3.60 -5.08
C MET A 5 14.91 2.29 -4.40
N GLU A 6 16.09 2.21 -3.78
CA GLU A 6 16.51 1.04 -3.01
C GLU A 6 15.60 0.87 -1.78
N LYS A 7 15.24 1.99 -1.15
CA LYS A 7 14.31 1.98 -0.02
C LYS A 7 12.88 1.63 -0.39
N VAL A 8 12.40 2.14 -1.52
CA VAL A 8 11.09 1.74 -2.04
C VAL A 8 11.05 0.23 -2.26
N ILE A 9 12.10 -0.32 -2.89
CA ILE A 9 12.20 -1.76 -3.16
C ILE A 9 12.32 -2.56 -1.86
N SER A 10 13.06 -2.07 -0.85
CA SER A 10 13.22 -2.80 0.41
C SER A 10 11.93 -2.87 1.23
N LEU A 11 11.06 -1.85 1.14
CA LEU A 11 9.79 -1.80 1.86
C LEU A 11 8.64 -2.39 1.06
N ALA A 12 8.44 -1.98 -0.19
CA ALA A 12 7.28 -2.38 -1.01
C ALA A 12 7.52 -3.61 -1.90
N GLY A 13 8.78 -4.05 -2.01
CA GLY A 13 9.14 -5.07 -2.99
C GLY A 13 8.94 -4.59 -4.44
N SER A 14 8.89 -5.53 -5.37
CA SER A 14 8.60 -5.25 -6.79
C SER A 14 7.09 -5.08 -6.99
N ILE A 15 6.64 -3.85 -7.19
CA ILE A 15 5.22 -3.54 -7.39
C ILE A 15 4.80 -3.94 -8.82
N PRO A 16 3.79 -4.80 -9.01
CA PRO A 16 3.43 -5.33 -10.32
C PRO A 16 2.51 -4.37 -11.10
N PHE A 17 3.03 -3.22 -11.55
CA PHE A 17 2.30 -2.27 -12.41
C PHE A 17 2.96 -2.07 -13.79
N SER A 18 2.15 -1.61 -14.74
CA SER A 18 2.55 -1.20 -16.09
C SER A 18 1.95 0.16 -16.45
N ASN A 19 2.55 0.86 -17.40
CA ASN A 19 2.08 2.18 -17.83
C ASN A 19 1.03 2.08 -18.93
N ILE A 20 0.00 2.91 -18.86
CA ILE A 20 -0.97 3.09 -19.94
C ILE A 20 -0.44 4.17 -20.89
N GLY A 21 0.03 3.75 -22.06
CA GLY A 21 0.56 4.65 -23.08
C GLY A 21 1.98 5.14 -22.78
N LYS A 22 2.25 6.43 -22.97
CA LYS A 22 3.56 7.07 -22.72
C LYS A 22 3.46 8.23 -21.70
N PRO A 23 2.99 7.98 -20.47
CA PRO A 23 2.84 9.03 -19.46
C PRO A 23 4.20 9.57 -19.00
N LYS A 24 4.25 10.87 -18.66
CA LYS A 24 5.45 11.52 -18.11
C LYS A 24 5.75 11.09 -16.67
N VAL A 25 4.71 10.91 -15.85
CA VAL A 25 4.80 10.49 -14.43
C VAL A 25 3.58 9.62 -14.11
N VAL A 26 3.81 8.50 -13.46
CA VAL A 26 2.79 7.49 -13.13
C VAL A 26 2.74 7.15 -11.65
N ILE A 27 3.83 7.44 -10.94
CA ILE A 27 4.05 7.09 -9.56
C ILE A 27 4.73 8.25 -8.87
N GLU A 28 4.25 8.52 -7.66
CA GLU A 28 4.86 9.42 -6.71
C GLU A 28 5.25 8.61 -5.48
N ASN A 29 6.55 8.65 -5.16
CA ASN A 29 7.14 7.93 -4.03
C ASN A 29 7.63 8.94 -3.00
N PHE A 30 7.20 8.76 -1.77
CA PHE A 30 7.53 9.60 -0.64
C PHE A 30 8.18 8.74 0.43
N CYS A 31 9.45 8.99 0.75
CA CYS A 31 10.22 8.14 1.64
C CYS A 31 10.61 8.90 2.91
N SER A 32 10.28 8.34 4.08
CA SER A 32 10.85 8.75 5.37
C SER A 32 11.93 7.76 5.80
N LYS A 33 12.39 7.76 7.06
CA LYS A 33 13.38 6.78 7.56
C LYS A 33 12.84 5.34 7.60
N ASP A 34 11.60 5.15 8.03
CA ASP A 34 11.04 3.82 8.33
C ASP A 34 9.72 3.56 7.57
N MET A 35 9.38 4.43 6.61
CA MET A 35 8.16 4.36 5.83
C MET A 35 8.39 4.80 4.38
N ALA A 36 7.61 4.22 3.47
CA ALA A 36 7.44 4.70 2.10
C ALA A 36 5.95 4.79 1.76
N VAL A 37 5.54 5.89 1.14
CA VAL A 37 4.20 6.08 0.60
C VAL A 37 4.29 6.13 -0.92
N ILE A 38 3.52 5.27 -1.56
CA ILE A 38 3.56 5.03 -3.00
C ILE A 38 2.17 5.26 -3.55
N THR A 39 2.02 6.35 -4.30
CA THR A 39 0.74 6.68 -4.93
C THR A 39 0.84 6.50 -6.43
N THR A 40 -0.10 5.74 -7.00
CA THR A 40 -0.25 5.62 -8.45
C THR A 40 -1.35 6.55 -8.95
N ASN A 41 -1.26 6.97 -10.20
CA ASN A 41 -2.32 7.73 -10.87
C ASN A 41 -3.02 6.89 -11.96
N ARG A 42 -4.10 7.44 -12.52
CA ARG A 42 -4.92 6.76 -13.54
C ARG A 42 -4.18 6.45 -14.86
N ALA A 43 -2.91 6.82 -15.02
CA ALA A 43 -2.08 6.36 -16.12
C ALA A 43 -1.37 5.02 -15.82
N THR A 44 -1.65 4.39 -14.67
CA THR A 44 -1.16 3.06 -14.33
C THR A 44 -2.16 1.95 -14.63
N CYS A 45 -1.60 0.77 -14.87
CA CYS A 45 -2.28 -0.51 -14.91
C CYS A 45 -1.66 -1.40 -13.84
N ILE A 46 -2.45 -1.93 -12.91
CA ILE A 46 -1.98 -2.99 -12.00
C ILE A 46 -2.17 -4.30 -12.74
N ASN A 47 -1.10 -5.09 -12.86
CA ASN A 47 -1.16 -6.38 -13.52
C ASN A 47 -1.70 -7.43 -12.53
N HIS A 48 -2.42 -8.42 -13.04
CA HIS A 48 -2.87 -9.55 -12.25
C HIS A 48 -1.67 -10.27 -11.62
N GLY A 49 -1.89 -10.82 -10.43
CA GLY A 49 -0.88 -11.59 -9.72
C GLY A 49 -0.78 -11.19 -8.27
N THR A 50 0.14 -11.87 -7.58
CA THR A 50 0.44 -11.69 -6.17
C THR A 50 1.92 -11.40 -5.99
N HIS A 51 2.25 -10.81 -4.85
CA HIS A 51 3.60 -10.56 -4.42
C HIS A 51 3.66 -10.58 -2.90
N VAL A 52 4.88 -10.46 -2.37
CA VAL A 52 5.16 -10.45 -0.95
C VAL A 52 6.33 -9.54 -0.64
N HIS A 53 6.26 -8.84 0.49
CA HIS A 53 7.35 -8.03 1.04
C HIS A 53 7.35 -8.11 2.56
N ASN A 54 8.48 -7.75 3.17
CA ASN A 54 8.73 -7.91 4.61
C ASN A 54 8.48 -6.59 5.40
N SER A 55 7.37 -5.93 5.08
CA SER A 55 6.88 -4.70 5.72
C SER A 55 5.37 -4.82 5.93
N PHE A 56 4.80 -3.99 6.79
CA PHE A 56 3.35 -3.80 6.79
C PHE A 56 2.97 -2.89 5.62
N GLU A 57 1.91 -3.22 4.89
CA GLU A 57 1.31 -2.31 3.91
C GLU A 57 -0.10 -1.93 4.36
N PHE A 58 -0.41 -0.64 4.32
CA PHE A 58 -1.77 -0.14 4.40
C PHE A 58 -2.14 0.40 3.02
N CYS A 59 -2.97 -0.35 2.30
CA CYS A 59 -3.39 0.02 0.96
C CYS A 59 -4.71 0.79 1.03
N ILE A 60 -4.71 2.02 0.52
CA ILE A 60 -5.89 2.86 0.37
C ILE A 60 -6.30 2.85 -1.09
N CYS A 61 -7.54 2.41 -1.36
CA CYS A 61 -8.09 2.41 -2.71
C CYS A 61 -9.05 3.56 -2.94
N HIS A 62 -8.64 4.51 -3.77
CA HIS A 62 -9.45 5.64 -4.22
C HIS A 62 -10.38 5.29 -5.39
N ALA A 63 -10.31 4.05 -5.88
CA ALA A 63 -11.14 3.54 -6.96
C ALA A 63 -11.69 2.15 -6.61
N ASN A 64 -12.74 1.73 -7.30
CA ASN A 64 -13.44 0.48 -7.02
C ASN A 64 -12.64 -0.71 -7.56
N ILE A 65 -11.97 -1.45 -6.68
CA ILE A 65 -11.33 -2.72 -7.03
C ILE A 65 -12.39 -3.83 -6.95
N PRO A 66 -12.61 -4.59 -8.04
CA PRO A 66 -13.58 -5.68 -8.04
C PRO A 66 -13.23 -6.74 -7.00
N SER A 67 -11.97 -7.19 -7.01
CA SER A 67 -11.48 -8.25 -6.12
C SER A 67 -9.97 -8.17 -5.92
N ILE A 68 -9.53 -8.36 -4.67
CA ILE A 68 -8.13 -8.59 -4.30
C ILE A 68 -7.91 -10.04 -3.88
N VAL A 69 -6.67 -10.50 -3.95
CA VAL A 69 -6.23 -11.81 -3.47
C VAL A 69 -5.37 -11.60 -2.22
N VAL A 70 -5.68 -12.32 -1.14
CA VAL A 70 -4.90 -12.32 0.12
C VAL A 70 -4.78 -13.76 0.61
N ASP A 71 -3.58 -14.33 0.67
CA ASP A 71 -3.31 -15.72 1.05
C ASP A 71 -4.27 -16.74 0.39
N ASN A 72 -4.43 -16.65 -0.94
CA ASN A 72 -5.36 -17.46 -1.75
C ASN A 72 -6.86 -17.26 -1.47
N ARG A 73 -7.24 -16.22 -0.72
CA ARG A 73 -8.64 -15.81 -0.54
C ARG A 73 -8.97 -14.64 -1.44
N LEU A 74 -10.14 -14.69 -2.06
CA LEU A 74 -10.70 -13.56 -2.81
C LEU A 74 -11.46 -12.66 -1.82
N GLN A 75 -11.20 -11.36 -1.84
CA GLN A 75 -11.99 -10.36 -1.13
C GLN A 75 -12.53 -9.33 -2.14
N ASP A 76 -13.82 -9.04 -2.06
CA ASP A 76 -14.51 -8.06 -2.90
C ASP A 76 -14.83 -6.78 -2.13
N GLY A 77 -15.19 -5.70 -2.83
CA GLY A 77 -15.76 -4.50 -2.20
C GLY A 77 -14.74 -3.48 -1.71
N PHE A 78 -13.62 -3.35 -2.41
CA PHE A 78 -12.51 -2.48 -2.03
C PHE A 78 -12.58 -1.14 -2.80
N ALA A 79 -13.52 -0.27 -2.39
CA ALA A 79 -13.70 1.10 -2.88
C ALA A 79 -13.74 2.08 -1.70
N GLY A 80 -12.88 3.11 -1.71
CA GLY A 80 -12.84 4.11 -0.64
C GLY A 80 -12.48 3.51 0.72
N ALA A 81 -11.77 2.40 0.69
CA ALA A 81 -11.46 1.59 1.86
C ALA A 81 -9.96 1.40 2.00
N ILE A 82 -9.57 1.04 3.23
CA ILE A 82 -8.22 0.69 3.62
C ILE A 82 -8.18 -0.78 4.01
N ILE A 83 -7.11 -1.46 3.62
CA ILE A 83 -6.78 -2.81 4.06
C ILE A 83 -5.33 -2.83 4.51
N ALA A 84 -5.06 -3.57 5.58
CA ALA A 84 -3.71 -3.81 6.05
C ALA A 84 -3.23 -5.19 5.60
N PHE A 85 -2.00 -5.29 5.11
CA PHE A 85 -1.29 -6.53 4.82
C PHE A 85 -0.13 -6.70 5.79
N ASN A 86 0.02 -7.92 6.31
CA ASN A 86 1.08 -8.25 7.26
C ASN A 86 2.41 -8.51 6.54
N PRO A 87 3.56 -8.38 7.22
CA PRO A 87 4.84 -8.79 6.67
C PRO A 87 4.80 -10.24 6.21
N MET A 88 5.38 -10.49 5.04
CA MET A 88 5.42 -11.79 4.39
C MET A 88 4.04 -12.37 4.00
N GLN A 89 2.98 -11.57 4.02
CA GLN A 89 1.66 -11.98 3.54
C GLN A 89 1.55 -11.84 2.03
N GLU A 90 1.10 -12.90 1.35
CA GLU A 90 0.94 -12.86 -0.09
C GLU A 90 -0.35 -12.12 -0.45
N HIS A 91 -0.23 -11.09 -1.30
CA HIS A 91 -1.39 -10.30 -1.72
C HIS A 91 -1.22 -9.68 -3.11
N GLY A 92 -2.33 -9.28 -3.72
CA GLY A 92 -2.37 -8.62 -5.03
C GLY A 92 -3.78 -8.54 -5.62
N VAL A 93 -3.88 -8.44 -6.95
CA VAL A 93 -5.17 -8.27 -7.66
C VAL A 93 -5.51 -9.50 -8.49
N ALA A 94 -6.80 -9.87 -8.49
CA ALA A 94 -7.27 -11.07 -9.19
C ALA A 94 -7.34 -10.89 -10.73
N LYS A 95 -7.34 -9.64 -11.22
CA LYS A 95 -7.45 -9.26 -12.64
C LYS A 95 -6.66 -7.99 -12.89
N ASP A 96 -6.25 -7.78 -14.14
CA ASP A 96 -5.63 -6.53 -14.56
C ASP A 96 -6.58 -5.33 -14.34
N LEU A 97 -6.07 -4.26 -13.75
CA LEU A 97 -6.82 -3.04 -13.49
C LEU A 97 -6.17 -1.86 -14.20
N LYS A 98 -6.85 -1.33 -15.23
CA LYS A 98 -6.43 -0.14 -15.97
C LYS A 98 -7.10 1.11 -15.45
N GLY A 99 -6.40 2.24 -15.51
CA GLY A 99 -7.00 3.53 -15.17
C GLY A 99 -7.12 3.75 -13.67
N PHE A 100 -6.28 3.07 -12.89
CA PHE A 100 -6.46 2.88 -11.46
C PHE A 100 -5.50 3.75 -10.63
N SER A 101 -5.92 4.13 -9.41
CA SER A 101 -5.09 4.87 -8.46
C SER A 101 -5.18 4.21 -7.10
N LEU A 102 -4.03 3.80 -6.56
CA LEU A 102 -3.85 3.28 -5.21
C LEU A 102 -2.86 4.16 -4.44
N CYS A 103 -2.98 4.16 -3.12
CA CYS A 103 -1.98 4.69 -2.21
C CYS A 103 -1.55 3.56 -1.26
N GLY A 104 -0.34 3.04 -1.44
CA GLY A 104 0.27 2.06 -0.54
C GLY A 104 1.15 2.76 0.48
N ILE A 105 0.87 2.56 1.77
CA ILE A 105 1.70 3.05 2.88
C ILE A 105 2.46 1.86 3.45
N HIS A 106 3.76 1.78 3.17
CA HIS A 106 4.63 0.69 3.59
C HIS A 106 5.43 1.11 4.82
N VAL A 107 5.30 0.38 5.91
CA VAL A 107 5.93 0.69 7.20
C VAL A 107 6.83 -0.47 7.62
N ASP A 108 8.07 -0.15 8.02
CA ASP A 108 9.03 -1.15 8.50
C ASP A 108 8.45 -1.95 9.67
N LYS A 109 8.58 -3.27 9.65
CA LYS A 109 8.01 -4.13 10.69
C LYS A 109 8.58 -3.84 12.09
N ASN A 110 9.82 -3.36 12.18
CA ASN A 110 10.48 -3.09 13.44
C ASN A 110 9.90 -1.85 14.12
N ILE A 111 9.52 -0.81 13.36
CA ILE A 111 8.86 0.36 13.96
C ILE A 111 7.45 -0.01 14.45
N VAL A 112 6.70 -0.82 13.69
CA VAL A 112 5.39 -1.32 14.14
C VAL A 112 5.52 -2.18 15.41
N ALA A 113 6.53 -3.06 15.47
CA ALA A 113 6.80 -3.86 16.67
C ALA A 113 7.17 -3.00 17.88
N SER A 114 7.94 -1.92 17.68
CA SER A 114 8.27 -0.95 18.74
C SER A 114 7.01 -0.28 19.28
N VAL A 115 6.17 0.26 18.38
CA VAL A 115 4.90 0.91 18.75
C VAL A 115 3.96 -0.07 19.44
N ALA A 116 3.83 -1.30 18.95
CA ALA A 116 2.99 -2.33 19.55
C ALA A 116 3.47 -2.70 20.96
N THR A 117 4.79 -2.76 21.18
CA THR A 117 5.36 -3.01 22.51
C THR A 117 4.99 -1.91 23.49
N GLU A 118 5.08 -0.64 23.07
CA GLU A 118 4.73 0.50 23.92
C GLU A 118 3.23 0.57 24.26
N LEU A 119 2.36 0.22 23.30
CA LEU A 119 0.90 0.34 23.48
C LEU A 119 0.26 -0.89 24.15
N TYR A 120 0.77 -2.08 23.84
CA TYR A 120 0.13 -3.35 24.18
C TYR A 120 1.02 -4.30 24.99
N ASP A 121 2.24 -3.87 25.36
CA ASP A 121 3.26 -4.70 26.03
C ASP A 121 3.60 -5.98 25.22
N SER A 122 3.46 -5.91 23.90
CA SER A 122 3.72 -7.01 22.98
C SER A 122 4.20 -6.50 21.61
N PRO A 123 5.31 -7.02 21.06
CA PRO A 123 5.76 -6.68 19.72
C PRO A 123 4.94 -7.37 18.62
N SER A 124 4.10 -8.34 19.00
CA SER A 124 3.39 -9.21 18.08
C SER A 124 2.00 -8.67 17.78
N ILE A 125 1.90 -7.88 16.71
CA ILE A 125 0.62 -7.46 16.14
C ILE A 125 0.42 -8.10 14.77
N VAL A 126 -0.82 -8.49 14.50
CA VAL A 126 -1.28 -9.02 13.21
C VAL A 126 -2.59 -8.34 12.90
N PHE A 127 -2.72 -7.83 11.69
CA PHE A 127 -3.98 -7.29 11.19
C PHE A 127 -4.81 -8.40 10.56
N SER A 128 -6.11 -8.38 10.80
CA SER A 128 -7.09 -9.37 10.31
C SER A 128 -7.40 -9.27 8.81
N ASN A 129 -6.78 -8.31 8.10
CA ASN A 129 -7.11 -7.95 6.72
C ASN A 129 -8.58 -7.51 6.55
N ASP A 130 -9.18 -6.95 7.60
CA ASP A 130 -10.53 -6.39 7.52
C ASP A 130 -10.54 -5.10 6.69
N ILE A 131 -11.48 -5.02 5.75
CA ILE A 131 -11.68 -3.83 4.92
C ILE A 131 -12.40 -2.78 5.77
N SER A 132 -11.74 -1.64 5.98
CA SER A 132 -12.26 -0.53 6.77
C SER A 132 -12.52 0.69 5.88
N THR A 133 -13.59 1.45 6.15
CA THR A 133 -13.86 2.69 5.39
C THR A 133 -12.82 3.75 5.73
N VAL A 134 -12.29 4.43 4.71
CA VAL A 134 -11.37 5.55 4.91
C VAL A 134 -12.19 6.78 5.29
N ASN A 135 -12.00 7.27 6.52
CA ASN A 135 -12.68 8.47 6.99
C ASN A 135 -11.98 9.76 6.53
N HIS A 136 -12.57 10.91 6.86
CA HIS A 136 -11.99 12.21 6.51
C HIS A 136 -10.59 12.42 7.11
N ASP A 137 -10.39 12.00 8.37
CA ASP A 137 -9.15 12.22 9.10
C ASP A 137 -7.97 11.46 8.47
N ILE A 138 -8.18 10.19 8.07
CA ILE A 138 -7.15 9.41 7.39
C ILE A 138 -6.76 10.07 6.06
N ASN A 139 -7.74 10.51 5.27
CA ASN A 139 -7.46 11.22 4.02
C ASN A 139 -6.69 12.52 4.28
N LEU A 140 -7.06 13.29 5.30
CA LEU A 140 -6.37 14.53 5.66
C LEU A 140 -4.92 14.25 6.08
N LEU A 141 -4.70 13.27 6.96
CA LEU A 141 -3.37 12.92 7.45
C LEU A 141 -2.45 12.43 6.33
N VAL A 142 -2.97 11.62 5.40
CA VAL A 142 -2.21 11.17 4.23
C VAL A 142 -1.84 12.36 3.35
N ASN A 143 -2.79 13.26 3.05
CA ASN A 143 -2.50 14.44 2.23
C ASN A 143 -1.49 15.38 2.90
N LEU A 144 -1.60 15.62 4.21
CA LEU A 144 -0.65 16.44 4.95
C LEU A 144 0.77 15.83 4.90
N PHE A 145 0.90 14.52 5.06
CA PHE A 145 2.18 13.83 4.94
C PHE A 145 2.79 14.00 3.53
N LEU A 146 1.96 13.93 2.49
CA LEU A 146 2.40 14.12 1.11
C LEU A 146 2.78 15.58 0.80
N GLU A 147 2.20 16.56 1.50
CA GLU A 147 2.49 17.99 1.35
C GLU A 147 3.73 18.45 2.15
N GLU A 148 4.04 17.82 3.28
CA GLU A 148 5.18 18.19 4.15
C GLU A 148 6.56 17.77 3.60
N LEU A 149 6.59 16.89 2.61
CA LEU A 149 7.82 16.37 1.98
C LEU A 149 8.28 17.23 0.80
#